data_AF-A0A016V9B4-F1
#
_entry.id   AF-A0A016V9B4-F1
#
_cell.length_a   1.000
_cell.length_b   1.000
_cell.length_c   1.000
_cell.angle_alpha   90.00
_cell.angle_beta   90.00
_cell.angle_gamma   90.00
#
_symmetry.space_group_name_H-M   'P 1'
#
loop_
_entity.id
_entity.type
_entity.pdbx_description
1 polymer ?
#
loop_
_entity_poly.entity_id
_entity_poly.type
_entity_poly.pdbx_seq_one_letter_code
_entity_poly.pdbx_strand_id
1 'polypeptide(L)'
;MGVHPNGPAKLVETSEDLLNRIKHHPEIVASHEKGTLQFLFKVLSVQQALSVQSHPTKEEAAVLHAKDPIHYPDPNHKPEMAIALTDFELLCGFRPAKEIYENLKGTHLIFVFELLAHSEPP
;
A
#
# COMPACT_ATOMS: atom_id res chain seq x y z
N MET A 1 12.91 1.08 5.83
CA MET A 1 14.00 2.08 5.86
C MET A 1 13.37 3.46 5.77
N GLY A 2 13.60 4.31 6.76
CA GLY A 2 12.99 5.63 6.87
C GLY A 2 12.78 6.03 8.32
N VAL A 3 11.82 6.93 8.55
CA VAL A 3 11.54 7.55 9.85
C VAL A 3 10.33 6.94 10.58
N HIS A 4 9.83 5.79 10.13
CA HIS A 4 8.61 5.19 10.67
C HIS A 4 8.82 4.67 12.11
N PRO A 5 7.90 4.95 13.06
CA PRO A 5 8.10 4.63 14.48
C PRO A 5 8.17 3.13 14.78
N ASN A 6 7.47 2.29 14.02
CA ASN A 6 7.50 0.83 14.20
C ASN A 6 8.79 0.15 13.69
N GLY A 7 9.73 0.92 13.14
CA GLY A 7 11.00 0.41 12.61
C GLY A 7 11.93 1.55 12.23
N PRO A 8 12.39 2.35 13.20
CA PRO A 8 13.18 3.54 12.94
C PRO A 8 14.55 3.14 12.38
N ALA A 9 14.98 3.80 11.30
CA ALA A 9 16.37 3.71 10.86
C ALA A 9 17.28 4.47 11.84
N LYS A 10 18.51 4.00 11.99
CA LYS A 10 19.51 4.58 12.89
C LYS A 10 20.81 4.88 12.16
N LEU A 11 21.51 5.94 12.57
CA LEU A 11 22.87 6.23 12.11
C LEU A 11 23.84 5.21 12.72
N VAL A 12 24.78 4.70 11.92
CA VAL A 12 25.68 3.61 12.35
C VAL A 12 26.65 4.11 13.43
N GLU A 13 27.15 5.33 13.29
CA GLU A 13 28.20 5.89 14.14
C GLU A 13 27.66 6.29 15.52
N THR A 14 26.43 6.80 15.58
CA THR A 14 25.84 7.37 16.81
C THR A 14 24.72 6.54 17.40
N SER A 15 24.18 5.57 16.64
CA SER A 15 22.92 4.86 16.97
C SER A 15 21.70 5.78 17.18
N GLU A 16 21.78 7.04 16.78
CA GLU A 16 20.67 8.00 16.82
C GLU A 16 19.59 7.63 15.80
N ASP A 17 18.32 7.78 16.18
CA ASP A 17 17.21 7.63 15.24
C ASP A 17 17.27 8.69 14.13
N LEU A 18 17.10 8.26 12.88
CA LEU A 18 17.10 9.14 11.71
C LEU A 18 16.05 10.26 11.82
N LEU A 19 14.89 9.98 12.43
CA LEU A 19 13.87 10.98 12.66
C LEU A 19 14.37 12.12 13.57
N ASN A 20 15.11 11.79 14.63
CA ASN A 20 15.66 12.79 15.55
C ASN A 20 16.77 13.59 14.88
N ARG A 21 17.62 12.92 14.09
CA ARG A 21 18.65 13.58 13.28
C ARG A 21 18.04 14.62 12.34
N ILE A 22 16.96 14.28 11.62
CA ILE A 22 16.26 15.22 10.73
C ILE A 22 15.59 16.36 11.52
N LYS A 23 15.00 16.09 12.69
CA LYS A 23 14.40 17.14 13.53
C LYS A 23 15.42 18.19 13.99
N HIS A 24 16.62 17.75 14.38
CA HIS A 24 17.70 18.66 14.80
C HIS A 24 18.40 19.34 13.62
N HIS A 25 18.34 18.74 12.43
CA HIS A 25 19.01 19.19 11.22
C HIS A 25 18.10 19.09 10.00
N PRO A 26 17.03 19.90 9.91
CA PRO A 26 16.06 19.81 8.82
C PRO A 26 16.66 20.08 7.44
N GLU A 27 17.82 20.74 7.37
CA GLU A 27 18.56 21.03 6.13
C GLU A 27 19.09 19.78 5.41
N ILE A 28 19.15 18.62 6.09
CA ILE A 28 19.63 17.37 5.47
C ILE A 28 18.62 16.75 4.51
N VAL A 29 17.35 17.18 4.59
CA VAL A 29 16.31 16.83 3.64
C VAL A 29 16.00 18.04 2.77
N ALA A 30 15.59 17.78 1.53
CA ALA A 30 15.21 18.85 0.61
C ALA A 30 13.95 19.59 1.12
N SER A 31 13.83 20.86 0.78
CA SER A 31 12.73 21.73 1.27
C SER A 31 11.32 21.19 1.00
N HIS A 32 11.13 20.46 -0.10
CA HIS A 32 9.84 19.87 -0.47
C HIS A 32 9.38 18.74 0.47
N GLU A 33 10.30 18.15 1.25
CA GLU A 33 10.02 17.11 2.24
C GLU A 33 9.40 17.71 3.53
N LYS A 34 9.38 19.04 3.69
CA LYS A 34 8.75 19.72 4.84
C LYS A 34 9.27 19.24 6.20
N GLY A 35 10.57 18.97 6.29
CA GLY A 35 11.25 18.62 7.54
C GLY A 35 11.13 17.15 7.96
N THR A 36 10.64 16.26 7.10
CA THR A 36 10.70 14.80 7.32
C THR A 36 10.50 14.04 6.01
N LEU A 37 10.99 12.79 5.92
CA LEU A 37 10.78 11.96 4.72
C LEU A 37 9.28 11.69 4.49
N GLN A 38 8.81 11.94 3.27
CA GLN A 38 7.43 11.72 2.81
C GLN A 38 7.20 10.33 2.21
N PHE A 39 8.16 9.41 2.34
CA PHE A 39 8.07 8.04 1.83
C PHE A 39 8.64 7.03 2.83
N LEU A 40 8.24 5.76 2.65
CA LEU A 40 8.79 4.62 3.37
C LEU A 40 9.39 3.65 2.36
N PHE A 41 10.70 3.45 2.42
CA PHE A 41 11.39 2.51 1.55
C PHE A 41 11.45 1.11 2.17
N LYS A 42 11.17 0.08 1.37
CA LYS A 42 11.17 -1.32 1.81
C LYS A 42 11.86 -2.21 0.77
N VAL A 43 12.52 -3.24 1.28
CA VAL A 43 12.89 -4.43 0.50
C VAL A 43 11.99 -5.55 1.01
N LEU A 44 11.29 -6.22 0.11
CA LEU A 44 10.37 -7.31 0.44
C LEU A 44 10.96 -8.63 -0.08
N SER A 45 11.03 -9.63 0.79
CA SER A 45 11.31 -11.01 0.42
C SER A 45 10.04 -11.81 0.67
N VAL A 46 9.33 -12.16 -0.41
CA VAL A 46 7.96 -12.68 -0.36
C VAL A 46 7.99 -14.18 -0.66
N GLN A 47 7.64 -15.01 0.33
CA GLN A 47 7.55 -16.47 0.17
C GLN A 47 6.13 -16.94 -0.19
N GLN A 48 5.11 -16.20 0.23
CA GLN A 48 3.71 -16.51 0.02
C GLN A 48 2.97 -15.28 -0.49
N ALA A 49 1.90 -15.49 -1.26
CA ALA A 49 1.07 -14.41 -1.77
C ALA A 49 0.53 -13.55 -0.61
N LEU A 50 0.68 -12.23 -0.74
CA LEU A 50 0.09 -11.27 0.18
C LEU A 50 -1.40 -11.09 -0.12
N SER A 51 -2.13 -10.50 0.83
CA SER A 51 -3.53 -10.13 0.61
C SER A 51 -3.69 -9.26 -0.63
N VAL A 52 -4.79 -9.45 -1.37
CA VAL A 52 -5.20 -8.49 -2.39
C VAL A 52 -5.59 -7.19 -1.70
N GLN A 53 -5.03 -6.09 -2.16
CA GLN A 53 -5.15 -4.79 -1.52
C GLN A 53 -5.59 -3.74 -2.52
N SER A 54 -6.35 -2.77 -2.03
CA SER A 54 -6.62 -1.50 -2.68
C SER A 54 -6.39 -0.38 -1.68
N HIS A 55 -5.91 0.76 -2.17
CA HIS A 55 -5.72 1.94 -1.35
C HIS A 55 -6.73 3.01 -1.74
N PRO A 56 -7.39 3.65 -0.77
CA PRO A 56 -8.31 4.74 -1.05
C PRO A 56 -7.59 5.94 -1.64
N THR A 57 -8.33 6.77 -2.36
CA THR A 57 -7.91 8.13 -2.70
C THR A 57 -7.72 8.97 -1.43
N LYS A 58 -7.16 10.17 -1.56
CA LYS A 58 -6.90 11.03 -0.39
C LYS A 58 -8.19 11.44 0.31
N GLU A 59 -9.20 11.76 -0.50
CA GLU A 59 -10.50 12.20 -0.06
C GLU A 59 -11.24 11.06 0.64
N GLU A 60 -11.18 9.85 0.09
CA GLU A 60 -11.77 8.65 0.70
C GLU A 60 -11.04 8.26 2.00
N ALA A 61 -9.71 8.34 2.04
CA ALA A 61 -8.92 8.04 3.23
C ALA A 61 -9.32 8.94 4.42
N ALA A 62 -9.53 10.24 4.17
CA ALA A 62 -9.99 11.17 5.20
C ALA A 62 -11.38 10.78 5.75
N VAL A 63 -12.30 10.37 4.88
CA VAL A 63 -13.65 9.91 5.28
C VAL A 63 -13.58 8.61 6.07
N LEU A 64 -12.75 7.66 5.62
CA LEU A 64 -12.58 6.36 6.26
C LEU A 64 -11.92 6.48 7.63
N HIS A 65 -10.86 7.29 7.74
CA HIS A 65 -10.20 7.59 9.01
C HIS A 65 -11.15 8.22 10.03
N ALA A 66 -11.99 9.17 9.60
CA ALA A 66 -12.98 9.80 10.49
C ALA A 66 -14.07 8.83 10.97
N LYS A 67 -14.43 7.83 10.16
CA LYS A 67 -15.47 6.84 10.47
C LYS A 67 -14.96 5.67 11.30
N ASP A 68 -13.77 5.17 10.99
CA ASP A 68 -13.18 3.98 11.60
C ASP A 68 -11.65 4.13 11.74
N PRO A 69 -11.19 4.93 12.71
CA PRO A 69 -9.77 5.21 12.90
C PRO A 69 -8.96 4.00 13.37
N ILE A 70 -9.61 2.90 13.79
CA ILE A 70 -8.92 1.67 14.19
C ILE A 70 -8.38 0.94 12.95
N HIS A 71 -9.18 0.85 11.89
CA HIS A 71 -8.77 0.18 10.64
C HIS A 71 -8.13 1.12 9.62
N TYR A 72 -8.44 2.42 9.69
CA TYR A 72 -7.84 3.46 8.87
C TYR A 72 -7.10 4.43 9.80
N PRO A 73 -5.86 4.14 10.21
CA PRO A 73 -5.18 4.88 11.28
C PRO A 73 -4.72 6.29 10.87
N ASP A 74 -4.76 6.62 9.57
CA ASP A 74 -4.39 7.95 9.07
C ASP A 74 -5.22 8.37 7.85
N PRO A 75 -5.34 9.68 7.57
CA PRO A 75 -6.20 10.21 6.50
C PRO A 75 -5.49 10.35 5.14
N ASN A 76 -4.33 9.71 4.91
CA ASN A 76 -3.59 9.86 3.64
C ASN A 76 -3.88 8.75 2.65
N HIS A 77 -3.75 9.08 1.36
CA HIS A 77 -3.59 8.06 0.33
C HIS A 77 -2.21 7.42 0.46
N LYS A 78 -2.08 6.18 -0.04
CA LYS A 78 -0.85 5.41 0.01
C LYS A 78 -0.42 4.98 -1.40
N PRO A 79 0.26 5.87 -2.14
CA PRO A 79 0.74 5.53 -3.46
C PRO A 79 1.96 4.62 -3.31
N GLU A 80 1.99 3.52 -4.06
CA GLU A 80 3.06 2.53 -3.97
C GLU A 80 3.71 2.32 -5.34
N MET A 81 5.01 2.05 -5.32
CA MET A 81 5.79 1.68 -6.50
C MET A 81 6.64 0.46 -6.15
N ALA A 82 6.62 -0.55 -7.01
CA ALA A 82 7.41 -1.76 -6.86
C ALA A 82 8.47 -1.85 -7.96
N ILE A 83 9.68 -2.26 -7.59
CA ILE A 83 10.78 -2.55 -8.52
C ILE A 83 11.23 -3.99 -8.22
N ALA A 84 11.20 -4.83 -9.24
CA ALA A 84 11.63 -6.22 -9.14
C ALA A 84 13.17 -6.29 -9.02
N LEU A 85 13.66 -6.85 -7.91
CA LEU A 85 15.09 -7.14 -7.70
C LEU A 85 15.47 -8.55 -8.16
N THR A 86 14.48 -9.44 -8.22
CA THR A 86 14.52 -10.80 -8.76
C THR A 86 13.26 -11.01 -9.60
N ASP A 87 13.10 -12.18 -10.21
CA ASP A 87 11.82 -12.57 -10.81
C ASP A 87 10.69 -12.36 -9.79
N PHE A 88 9.61 -11.75 -10.27
CA PHE A 88 8.52 -11.27 -9.43
C PHE A 88 7.19 -11.36 -10.17
N GLU A 89 6.17 -11.80 -9.46
CA GLU A 89 4.80 -11.90 -9.95
C GLU A 89 3.89 -10.99 -9.13
N LEU A 90 2.96 -10.30 -9.80
CA LEU A 90 1.97 -9.46 -9.13
C LEU A 90 0.61 -9.51 -9.81
N LEU A 91 -0.44 -9.35 -9.01
CA LEU A 91 -1.76 -8.99 -9.49
C LEU A 91 -1.88 -7.46 -9.45
N CYS A 92 -2.18 -6.85 -10.60
CA CYS A 92 -2.31 -5.40 -10.71
C CYS A 92 -3.47 -5.04 -11.63
N GLY A 93 -4.48 -4.38 -11.06
CA GLY A 93 -5.66 -3.93 -11.79
C GLY A 93 -6.54 -5.08 -12.30
N PHE A 94 -7.57 -4.69 -13.04
CA PHE A 94 -8.47 -5.64 -13.69
C PHE A 94 -7.93 -6.01 -15.08
N ARG A 95 -8.16 -7.25 -15.47
CA ARG A 95 -8.00 -7.68 -16.87
C ARG A 95 -9.03 -6.97 -17.77
N PRO A 96 -8.79 -6.89 -19.09
CA PRO A 96 -9.80 -6.46 -20.04
C PRO A 96 -11.10 -7.25 -19.87
N ALA A 97 -12.25 -6.57 -19.97
CA ALA A 97 -13.57 -7.17 -19.71
C ALA A 97 -13.84 -8.46 -20.51
N LYS A 98 -13.35 -8.52 -21.76
CA LYS A 98 -13.45 -9.72 -22.61
C LYS A 98 -12.70 -10.90 -22.00
N GLU A 99 -11.49 -10.70 -21.50
CA GLU A 99 -10.72 -11.77 -20.85
C GLU A 99 -11.40 -12.25 -19.56
N ILE A 100 -11.95 -11.33 -18.76
CA ILE A 100 -12.72 -11.67 -17.57
C ILE A 100 -13.90 -12.58 -17.95
N TYR A 101 -14.65 -12.20 -18.98
CA TYR A 101 -15.80 -12.97 -19.47
C TYR A 101 -15.42 -14.38 -19.95
N GLU A 102 -14.36 -14.50 -20.75
CA GLU A 102 -13.89 -15.82 -21.22
C GLU A 102 -13.36 -16.68 -20.07
N ASN A 103 -12.63 -16.10 -19.11
CA ASN A 103 -12.15 -16.81 -17.93
C ASN A 103 -13.30 -17.35 -17.07
N LEU A 104 -14.37 -16.55 -16.91
CA LEU A 104 -15.57 -16.99 -16.22
C LEU A 104 -16.17 -18.19 -16.96
N LYS A 105 -16.47 -18.08 -18.25
CA LYS A 105 -17.05 -19.17 -19.06
C LYS A 105 -16.25 -20.48 -19.03
N GLY A 106 -14.92 -20.38 -19.08
CA GLY A 106 -14.03 -21.54 -19.13
C GLY A 106 -13.89 -22.27 -17.79
N THR A 107 -14.34 -21.66 -16.69
CA THR A 107 -14.30 -22.27 -15.36
C THR A 107 -15.59 -23.07 -15.13
N HIS A 108 -15.53 -24.30 -14.59
CA HIS A 108 -16.73 -25.07 -14.24
C HIS A 108 -17.52 -24.34 -13.14
N LEU A 109 -18.53 -23.60 -13.61
CA LEU A 109 -19.17 -22.44 -12.99
C LEU A 109 -20.29 -22.78 -11.98
N ILE A 110 -20.23 -23.91 -11.27
CA ILE A 110 -21.29 -24.25 -10.30
C ILE A 110 -21.29 -23.27 -9.11
N PHE A 111 -20.15 -22.65 -8.75
CA PHE A 111 -20.04 -21.80 -7.55
C PHE A 111 -19.99 -20.28 -7.78
N VAL A 112 -19.64 -19.77 -8.97
CA VAL A 112 -19.44 -18.31 -9.16
C VAL A 112 -20.73 -17.58 -9.58
N PHE A 113 -21.63 -18.23 -10.32
CA PHE A 113 -22.91 -17.59 -10.70
C PHE A 113 -23.80 -17.26 -9.51
N GLU A 114 -23.79 -18.10 -8.47
CA GLU A 114 -24.56 -17.86 -7.26
C GLU A 114 -24.09 -16.59 -6.52
N LEU A 115 -22.79 -16.29 -6.54
CA LEU A 115 -22.21 -15.08 -5.95
C LEU A 115 -22.55 -13.78 -6.70
N LEU A 116 -22.67 -13.83 -8.03
CA LEU A 116 -23.01 -12.65 -8.84
C LEU A 116 -24.50 -12.33 -8.80
N ALA A 117 -25.37 -13.34 -8.67
CA ALA A 117 -26.83 -13.17 -8.61
C ALA A 117 -27.31 -12.44 -7.33
N HIS A 118 -26.49 -12.37 -6.28
CA HIS A 118 -26.82 -11.68 -5.02
C HIS A 118 -26.37 -10.20 -4.98
N SER A 119 -25.89 -9.66 -6.11
CA SER A 119 -25.40 -8.28 -6.20
C SER A 119 -26.32 -7.31 -6.96
N GLU A 120 -27.54 -7.71 -7.32
CA GLU A 120 -28.55 -6.74 -7.76
C GLU A 120 -29.04 -5.92 -6.56
N PRO A 121 -29.01 -4.57 -6.63
CA PRO A 121 -29.54 -3.73 -5.57
C PRO A 121 -31.08 -3.81 -5.55
N PRO A 122 -31.72 -3.56 -4.39
CA PRO A 122 -33.18 -3.49 -4.28
C PRO A 122 -33.79 -2.34 -5.08
#